data_AF-A0A4P9TBJ1-F1
#
_entry.id   AF-A0A4P9TBJ1-F1
#
_cell.length_a   1.000
_cell.length_b   1.000
_cell.length_c   1.000
_cell.angle_alpha   90.00
_cell.angle_beta   90.00
_cell.angle_gamma   90.00
#
_symmetry.space_group_name_H-M   'P 1'
#
loop_
_entity.id
_entity.type
_entity.pdbx_description
1 polymer ?
#
loop_
_entity_poly.entity_id
_entity_poly.type
_entity_poly.pdbx_seq_one_letter_code
_entity_poly.pdbx_strand_id
1 'polypeptide(L)'
;MLMTTPKSSGDDEQRANNIDRQSTEEIIETLRGACGKRVRVYGDDGRVIEARVEVIDVDEPLARMRREAPRGEFMAVLDSDDLDDEIENYGVGGNVSVNEDLHRGWRRPGIGWETFEDGEFTGWGGFDVERVEVVSDE
;
A
#
# COMPACT_ATOMS: atom_id res chain seq x y z
N MET A 1 44.72 -32.09 -9.46
CA MET A 1 43.64 -32.94 -8.91
C MET A 1 43.01 -32.19 -7.75
N LEU A 2 41.70 -31.93 -7.83
CA LEU A 2 40.71 -31.46 -6.83
C LEU A 2 41.14 -30.44 -5.74
N MET A 3 40.67 -29.20 -5.82
CA MET A 3 39.45 -28.66 -5.18
C MET A 3 39.49 -28.67 -3.65
N THR A 4 39.45 -27.48 -3.02
CA THR A 4 38.27 -26.98 -2.27
C THR A 4 38.56 -25.57 -1.72
N THR A 5 37.79 -24.59 -2.17
CA THR A 5 37.56 -23.32 -1.48
C THR A 5 36.59 -23.54 -0.31
N PRO A 6 36.81 -22.94 0.87
CA PRO A 6 35.79 -22.91 1.91
C PRO A 6 34.75 -21.81 1.62
N LYS A 7 33.48 -22.24 1.74
CA LYS A 7 32.21 -21.52 1.77
C LYS A 7 32.29 -20.04 2.20
N SER A 8 31.89 -19.16 1.28
CA SER A 8 31.29 -17.85 1.63
C SER A 8 29.88 -18.12 2.18
N SER A 9 29.65 -17.80 3.45
CA SER A 9 28.40 -18.04 4.17
C SER A 9 27.73 -16.71 4.57
N GLY A 10 27.89 -15.66 3.74
CA GLY A 10 27.43 -14.32 4.07
C GLY A 10 26.32 -13.75 3.18
N ASP A 11 26.02 -14.37 2.04
CA ASP A 11 25.17 -13.74 1.00
C ASP A 11 23.74 -14.31 0.94
N ASP A 12 23.48 -15.43 1.62
CA ASP A 12 22.17 -16.10 1.56
C ASP A 12 21.14 -15.49 2.52
N GLU A 13 21.56 -14.84 3.61
CA GLU A 13 20.63 -14.20 4.56
C GLU A 13 20.07 -12.86 4.04
N GLN A 14 20.75 -12.19 3.10
CA GLN A 14 20.24 -10.97 2.46
C GLN A 14 19.32 -11.23 1.26
N ARG A 15 19.35 -12.45 0.70
CA ARG A 15 18.44 -12.86 -0.39
C ARG A 15 17.08 -13.35 0.09
N ALA A 16 16.95 -13.75 1.36
CA ALA A 16 15.68 -14.24 1.90
C ALA A 16 14.66 -13.14 2.23
N ASN A 17 15.09 -11.88 2.40
CA ASN A 17 14.22 -10.76 2.77
C ASN A 17 13.64 -9.98 1.58
N ASN A 18 13.76 -10.49 0.35
CA ASN A 18 13.39 -9.73 -0.86
C ASN A 18 12.41 -10.50 -1.79
N ILE A 19 11.69 -11.49 -1.24
CA ILE A 19 10.85 -12.41 -2.03
C ILE A 19 9.35 -12.03 -2.02
N ASP A 20 8.89 -11.17 -1.11
CA ASP A 20 7.45 -10.94 -0.90
C ASP A 20 6.93 -9.54 -1.26
N ARG A 21 7.78 -8.66 -1.82
CA ARG A 21 7.36 -7.31 -2.22
C ARG A 21 6.62 -7.34 -3.56
N GLN A 22 5.41 -6.78 -3.60
CA GLN A 22 4.64 -6.63 -4.83
C GLN A 22 5.07 -5.37 -5.59
N SER A 23 4.96 -5.43 -6.92
CA SER A 23 4.98 -4.24 -7.76
C SER A 23 3.75 -3.36 -7.51
N THR A 24 3.85 -2.08 -7.86
CA THR A 24 2.72 -1.16 -7.74
C THR A 24 1.52 -1.64 -8.55
N GLU A 25 1.76 -2.14 -9.76
CA GLU A 25 0.73 -2.67 -10.63
C GLU A 25 0.01 -3.87 -10.01
N GLU A 26 0.74 -4.80 -9.39
CA GLU A 26 0.15 -5.94 -8.67
C GLU A 26 -0.70 -5.49 -7.47
N ILE A 27 -0.26 -4.47 -6.74
CA ILE A 27 -1.04 -3.88 -5.62
C ILE A 27 -2.34 -3.26 -6.14
N ILE A 28 -2.27 -2.47 -7.22
CA ILE A 28 -3.43 -1.86 -7.87
C ILE A 28 -4.42 -2.93 -8.35
N GLU A 29 -3.92 -3.96 -9.03
CA GLU A 29 -4.75 -5.07 -9.53
C GLU A 29 -5.42 -5.85 -8.40
N THR A 30 -4.68 -6.11 -7.31
CA THR A 30 -5.21 -6.77 -6.12
C THR A 30 -6.35 -5.96 -5.50
N LEU A 31 -6.12 -4.66 -5.27
CA LEU A 31 -7.14 -3.76 -4.69
C LEU A 31 -8.35 -3.62 -5.61
N ARG A 32 -8.17 -3.55 -6.94
CA ARG A 32 -9.28 -3.56 -7.91
C ARG A 32 -10.17 -4.79 -7.77
N GLY A 33 -9.58 -5.97 -7.57
CA GLY A 33 -10.31 -7.22 -7.36
C GLY A 33 -10.89 -7.39 -5.95
N ALA A 34 -10.56 -6.48 -5.02
CA ALA A 34 -10.89 -6.57 -3.61
C ALA A 34 -12.03 -5.64 -3.15
N CYS A 35 -12.68 -4.90 -4.06
CA CYS A 35 -13.83 -4.06 -3.71
C CYS A 35 -14.89 -4.85 -2.92
N GLY A 36 -15.26 -4.35 -1.74
CA GLY A 36 -16.18 -4.99 -0.81
C GLY A 36 -15.60 -6.15 0.00
N LYS A 37 -14.31 -6.46 -0.14
CA LYS A 37 -13.61 -7.54 0.59
C LYS A 37 -12.62 -6.97 1.60
N ARG A 38 -12.30 -7.74 2.64
CA ARG A 38 -11.21 -7.43 3.58
C ARG A 38 -9.85 -7.65 2.89
N VAL A 39 -8.92 -6.75 3.16
CA VAL A 39 -7.53 -6.85 2.71
C VAL A 39 -6.58 -6.62 3.87
N ARG A 40 -5.42 -7.27 3.83
CA ARG A 40 -4.26 -6.92 4.66
C ARG A 40 -3.30 -6.07 3.85
N VAL A 41 -2.96 -4.90 4.38
CA VAL A 41 -2.01 -3.95 3.81
C VAL A 41 -0.73 -4.03 4.63
N TYR A 42 0.35 -4.44 4.00
CA TYR A 42 1.68 -4.58 4.60
C TYR A 42 2.49 -3.32 4.28
N GLY A 43 2.95 -2.64 5.32
CA GLY A 43 3.87 -1.52 5.25
C GLY A 43 5.32 -1.97 5.21
N ASP A 44 6.17 -1.14 4.63
CA ASP A 44 7.60 -1.42 4.52
C ASP A 44 8.40 -1.25 5.80
N ASP A 45 7.75 -0.69 6.82
CA ASP A 45 8.22 -0.59 8.19
C ASP A 45 7.77 -1.78 9.07
N GLY A 46 7.11 -2.77 8.47
CA GLY A 46 6.62 -3.98 9.15
C GLY A 46 5.24 -3.83 9.79
N ARG A 47 4.58 -2.67 9.66
CA ARG A 47 3.17 -2.51 10.07
C ARG A 47 2.24 -3.29 9.16
N VAL A 48 1.14 -3.77 9.71
CA VAL A 48 0.07 -4.45 8.96
C VAL A 48 -1.25 -3.87 9.42
N ILE A 49 -2.13 -3.53 8.48
CA ILE A 49 -3.50 -3.08 8.73
C ILE A 49 -4.43 -4.02 7.98
N GLU A 50 -5.50 -4.49 8.64
CA GLU A 50 -6.57 -5.25 8.00
C GLU A 50 -7.86 -4.44 7.91
N ALA A 51 -8.32 -4.15 6.70
CA ALA A 51 -9.56 -3.38 6.53
C ALA A 51 -10.30 -3.76 5.24
N ARG A 52 -11.60 -3.53 5.21
CA ARG A 52 -12.42 -3.70 4.00
C ARG A 52 -12.16 -2.58 3.00
N VAL A 53 -12.06 -2.91 1.72
CA VAL A 53 -12.03 -1.90 0.63
C VAL A 53 -13.46 -1.47 0.33
N GLU A 54 -13.81 -0.20 0.59
CA GLU A 54 -15.15 0.32 0.34
C GLU A 54 -15.32 0.87 -1.07
N VAL A 55 -14.41 1.77 -1.46
CA VAL A 55 -14.49 2.52 -2.70
C VAL A 55 -13.16 2.45 -3.40
N ILE A 56 -13.20 2.18 -4.69
CA ILE A 56 -12.04 2.34 -5.55
C ILE A 56 -12.35 3.48 -6.49
N ASP A 57 -11.60 4.56 -6.33
CA ASP A 57 -11.57 5.66 -7.27
C ASP A 57 -10.36 5.49 -8.18
N VAL A 58 -10.62 5.40 -9.47
CA VAL A 58 -9.59 5.43 -10.49
C VAL A 58 -9.98 6.57 -11.40
N ASP A 59 -9.23 7.66 -11.33
CA ASP A 59 -9.36 8.69 -12.34
C ASP A 59 -8.99 8.04 -13.68
N GLU A 60 -9.96 7.95 -14.61
CA GLU A 60 -9.63 7.78 -16.03
C GLU A 60 -8.55 8.81 -16.37
N PRO A 61 -7.53 8.51 -17.18
CA PRO A 61 -6.56 9.52 -17.56
C PRO A 61 -7.30 10.74 -18.13
N LEU A 62 -7.38 11.83 -17.35
CA LEU A 62 -8.20 13.03 -17.59
C LEU A 62 -7.71 13.88 -18.78
N ALA A 63 -7.08 13.25 -19.76
CA ALA A 63 -6.31 13.80 -20.88
C ALA A 63 -7.11 14.66 -21.87
N ARG A 64 -8.38 14.97 -21.58
CA ARG A 64 -9.21 15.79 -22.47
C ARG A 64 -9.43 17.22 -21.99
N MET A 65 -9.06 17.62 -20.77
CA MET A 65 -9.52 18.92 -20.23
C MET A 65 -8.52 19.82 -19.47
N ARG A 66 -7.23 19.48 -19.32
CA ARG A 66 -6.26 20.37 -18.62
C ARG A 66 -4.94 20.56 -19.39
N ARG A 67 -4.33 21.75 -19.22
CA ARG A 67 -3.09 22.23 -19.89
C ARG A 67 -1.81 21.54 -19.41
N GLU A 68 -1.87 20.84 -18.28
CA GLU A 68 -0.78 20.05 -17.71
C GLU A 68 -1.19 18.59 -17.75
N ALA A 69 -0.29 17.70 -18.17
CA ALA A 69 -0.61 16.30 -18.45
C ALA A 69 -1.26 15.63 -17.22
N PRO A 70 -2.48 15.06 -17.35
CA PRO A 70 -3.11 14.32 -16.27
C PRO A 70 -2.35 13.01 -16.08
N ARG A 71 -1.72 12.89 -14.93
CA ARG A 71 -1.07 11.68 -14.44
C ARG A 71 -2.17 10.81 -13.85
N GLY A 72 -2.18 9.50 -14.13
CA GLY A 72 -3.17 8.61 -13.52
C GLY A 72 -3.07 8.66 -12.00
N GLU A 73 -4.22 8.70 -11.31
CA GLU A 73 -4.33 8.52 -9.87
C GLU A 73 -5.15 7.26 -9.60
N PHE A 74 -4.67 6.44 -8.66
CA PHE A 74 -5.40 5.31 -8.12
C PHE A 74 -5.58 5.55 -6.63
N MET A 75 -6.81 5.35 -6.15
CA MET A 75 -7.16 5.44 -4.74
C MET A 75 -8.12 4.30 -4.37
N ALA A 76 -7.75 3.52 -3.36
CA ALA A 76 -8.63 2.56 -2.70
C ALA A 76 -8.88 3.06 -1.26
N VAL A 77 -10.13 3.41 -0.96
CA VAL A 77 -10.57 3.82 0.37
C VAL A 77 -10.87 2.58 1.19
N LEU A 78 -10.33 2.53 2.40
CA LEU A 78 -10.58 1.48 3.37
C LEU A 78 -11.69 1.92 4.33
N ASP A 79 -12.46 0.95 4.80
CA ASP A 79 -13.58 1.13 5.73
C ASP A 79 -13.09 1.73 7.05
N SER A 80 -13.68 2.86 7.45
CA SER A 80 -13.23 3.60 8.63
C SER A 80 -13.46 2.85 9.94
N ASP A 81 -14.49 2.01 10.02
CA ASP A 81 -14.78 1.25 11.24
C ASP A 81 -13.70 0.18 11.45
N ASP A 82 -13.26 -0.47 10.36
CA ASP A 82 -12.13 -1.41 10.42
C ASP A 82 -10.80 -0.72 10.79
N LEU A 83 -10.59 0.53 10.39
CA LEU A 83 -9.37 1.28 10.71
C LEU A 83 -9.33 1.80 12.14
N ASP A 84 -10.48 2.22 12.69
CA ASP A 84 -10.61 2.63 14.08
C ASP A 84 -10.23 1.49 15.04
N ASP A 85 -10.59 0.24 14.67
CA ASP A 85 -10.23 -0.96 15.42
C ASP A 85 -8.72 -1.30 15.34
N GLU A 86 -8.06 -1.00 14.22
CA GLU A 86 -6.67 -1.40 13.94
C GLU A 86 -5.62 -0.33 14.29
N ILE A 87 -6.01 0.95 14.35
CA ILE A 87 -5.10 2.08 14.48
C ILE A 87 -5.42 2.85 15.77
N GLU A 88 -4.47 2.83 16.70
CA GLU A 88 -4.55 3.67 17.90
C GLU A 88 -4.65 5.15 17.50
N ASN A 89 -5.57 5.88 18.14
CA ASN A 89 -5.79 7.30 17.91
C ASN A 89 -6.20 7.64 16.47
N TYR A 90 -6.88 6.72 15.77
CA TYR A 90 -7.46 7.00 14.46
C TYR A 90 -8.46 8.17 14.51
N GLY A 91 -8.47 8.98 13.45
CA GLY A 91 -9.45 10.04 13.24
C GLY A 91 -10.30 9.81 12.00
N VAL A 92 -9.68 10.00 10.84
CA VAL A 92 -10.34 9.89 9.53
C VAL A 92 -9.31 9.64 8.43
N GLY A 93 -9.74 9.02 7.33
CA GLY A 93 -8.91 8.73 6.16
C GLY A 93 -8.68 7.22 5.99
N GLY A 94 -7.48 6.83 5.59
CA GLY A 94 -7.13 5.43 5.34
C GLY A 94 -7.41 5.02 3.91
N ASN A 95 -6.67 5.61 2.98
CA ASN A 95 -6.71 5.24 1.57
C ASN A 95 -5.34 4.74 1.11
N VAL A 96 -5.30 3.60 0.42
CA VAL A 96 -4.12 3.22 -0.36
C VAL A 96 -4.17 4.01 -1.66
N SER A 97 -3.21 4.92 -1.86
CA SER A 97 -3.18 5.79 -3.02
C SER A 97 -1.83 5.78 -3.73
N VAL A 98 -1.87 5.99 -5.04
CA VAL A 98 -0.67 6.13 -5.86
C VAL A 98 -0.91 7.01 -7.07
N ASN A 99 0.12 7.76 -7.43
CA ASN A 99 0.13 8.69 -8.55
C ASN A 99 1.18 8.26 -9.58
N GLU A 100 0.87 8.38 -10.85
CA GLU A 100 1.82 8.23 -11.95
C GLU A 100 2.85 9.38 -11.91
N ASP A 101 4.11 9.07 -12.19
CA ASP A 101 5.21 10.03 -12.19
C ASP A 101 5.33 10.80 -13.52
N LEU A 102 6.39 11.61 -13.65
CA LEU A 102 6.65 12.40 -14.86
C LEU A 102 7.09 11.57 -16.07
N HIS A 103 7.46 10.31 -15.87
CA HIS A 103 8.00 9.38 -16.86
C HIS A 103 7.03 8.26 -17.21
N ARG A 104 5.76 8.36 -16.77
CA ARG A 104 4.70 7.35 -16.96
C ARG A 104 4.91 6.06 -16.16
N GLY A 105 5.69 6.12 -15.08
CA GLY A 105 5.83 5.04 -14.12
C GLY A 105 4.95 5.29 -12.90
N TRP A 106 4.34 4.26 -12.33
CA TRP A 106 3.66 4.41 -11.05
C TRP A 106 4.68 4.59 -9.92
N ARG A 107 4.39 5.52 -9.01
CA ARG A 107 5.18 5.65 -7.77
C ARG A 107 4.89 4.48 -6.84
N ARG A 108 5.55 4.47 -5.69
CA ARG A 108 5.20 3.54 -4.62
C ARG A 108 3.84 3.94 -4.00
N PRO A 109 2.91 3.00 -3.77
CA PRO A 109 1.68 3.32 -3.06
C PRO A 109 1.95 3.61 -1.59
N GLY A 110 1.15 4.49 -1.02
CA GLY A 110 1.16 4.78 0.41
C GLY A 110 -0.25 4.72 0.99
N ILE A 111 -0.34 4.53 2.30
CA ILE A 111 -1.55 4.71 3.09
C ILE A 111 -1.36 5.86 4.07
N GLY A 112 -2.40 6.65 4.31
CA GLY A 112 -2.38 7.74 5.28
C GLY A 112 -3.73 7.98 5.96
N TRP A 113 -3.68 8.49 7.20
CA TRP A 113 -4.84 8.81 8.04
C TRP A 113 -4.51 9.96 8.99
N GLU A 114 -5.54 10.61 9.52
CA GLU A 114 -5.40 11.59 10.60
C GLU A 114 -5.35 10.90 11.96
N THR A 115 -4.55 11.42 12.89
CA THR A 115 -4.47 10.96 14.27
C THR A 115 -5.04 12.00 15.24
N PHE A 116 -5.73 11.54 16.28
CA PHE A 116 -6.38 12.37 17.30
C PHE A 116 -6.10 11.88 18.72
N GLU A 117 -5.82 12.80 19.64
CA GLU A 117 -5.74 12.50 21.08
C GLU A 117 -6.75 13.38 21.82
N ASP A 118 -7.57 12.79 22.69
CA ASP A 118 -8.63 13.48 23.44
C ASP A 118 -9.58 14.35 22.57
N GLY A 119 -9.78 13.95 21.31
CA GLY A 119 -10.60 14.67 20.33
C GLY A 119 -9.89 15.84 19.63
N GLU A 120 -8.61 16.06 19.88
CA GLU A 120 -7.78 17.05 19.19
C GLU A 120 -6.89 16.39 18.13
N PHE A 121 -6.81 17.01 16.94
CA PHE A 121 -5.93 16.56 15.86
C PHE A 121 -4.46 16.69 16.28
N THR A 122 -3.71 15.59 16.22
CA THR A 122 -2.30 15.53 16.62
C THR A 122 -1.34 15.39 15.45
N GLY A 123 -1.79 14.88 14.30
CA GLY A 123 -0.94 14.72 13.13
C GLY A 123 -1.49 13.78 12.06
N TRP A 124 -0.58 13.43 11.15
CA TRP A 124 -0.84 12.47 10.08
C TRP A 124 -0.04 11.19 10.33
N GLY A 125 -0.72 10.06 10.34
CA GLY A 125 -0.13 8.73 10.28
C GLY A 125 -0.08 8.24 8.84
N GLY A 126 0.84 7.31 8.56
CA GLY A 126 0.94 6.66 7.26
C GLY A 126 2.21 5.85 7.07
N PHE A 127 2.25 5.07 6.00
CA PHE A 127 3.42 4.32 5.54
C PHE A 127 3.37 3.99 4.06
N ASP A 128 4.54 3.68 3.50
CA ASP A 128 4.66 3.11 2.16
C ASP A 128 4.18 1.66 2.17
N VAL A 129 3.32 1.32 1.21
CA VAL A 129 2.81 -0.04 1.04
C VAL A 129 3.84 -0.89 0.31
N GLU A 130 4.05 -2.10 0.81
CA GLU A 130 4.93 -3.11 0.23
C GLU A 130 4.14 -4.25 -0.43
N ARG A 131 3.00 -4.63 0.16
CA ARG A 131 2.16 -5.74 -0.31
C ARG A 131 0.72 -5.56 0.15
N VAL A 132 -0.22 -6.06 -0.62
CA VAL A 132 -1.63 -6.20 -0.26
C VAL A 132 -2.09 -7.63 -0.53
N GLU A 133 -2.86 -8.19 0.38
CA GLU A 133 -3.47 -9.52 0.25
C GLU A 133 -4.97 -9.45 0.52
N VAL A 134 -5.78 -10.15 -0.26
CA VAL A 134 -7.21 -10.31 0.04
C VAL A 134 -7.37 -11.36 1.13
N VAL A 135 -8.07 -11.00 2.20
CA VAL A 135 -8.44 -11.93 3.26
C VAL A 135 -9.66 -12.70 2.78
N SER A 136 -9.53 -14.02 2.67
CA SER A 136 -10.66 -14.88 2.35
C SER A 136 -11.57 -14.99 3.57
N ASP A 137 -12.81 -14.52 3.45
CA ASP A 137 -13.87 -14.88 4.38
C ASP A 137 -14.25 -16.34 4.09
N GLU A 138 -14.11 -17.24 5.09
CA GLU A 138 -14.60 -18.63 5.01
C GLU A 138 -16.12 -18.72 4.93
#